data_AF-A0A6G7XFV2-F1
#
_entry.id   AF-A0A6G7XFV2-F1
#
_cell.length_a   1.000
_cell.length_b   1.000
_cell.length_c   1.000
_cell.angle_alpha   90.00
_cell.angle_beta   90.00
_cell.angle_gamma   90.00
#
_symmetry.space_group_name_H-M   'P 1'
#
loop_
_entity.id
_entity.type
_entity.pdbx_description
1 polymer ?
#
loop_
_entity_poly.entity_id
_entity_poly.type
_entity_poly.pdbx_seq_one_letter_code
_entity_poly.pdbx_strand_id
1 'polypeptide(L)'
;MNGSGTLALITSTKGIIASGVIGLTAAAAATAISIAPVLTPPSHTQSAPQQDSSTAISDDLSSDLDLVSQGEAGPQKTVYTNEDSHWITPADEVTPPQETESVPAPGMVAPEFSFKPGSVLDPNVPALSGESLPFATITVVLSSDTASHGVFSTQASEVGAWEIALPNTPGGAYTAWAYQELNNKRSDARSTEFKFEGVPGTAPIVIVADTENGKYSPTVSGTGDPGAIVYVKLNGVKNEATVSQQGTWAVTTTNGGLVGTNKLLAVQFNPKTLVFSQQSHESEFELQPPSAQVSGTAAAFQVSVVSEVGSAIDLKSLDGKFSHRIRESLGNDDVSLRRTGSGSSSGPAPSVKARYVSNDGSRTGPWSVPGL
;
A
#
# COMPACT_ATOMS: atom_id res chain seq x y z
N MET A 1 21.43 73.14 -15.94
CA MET A 1 19.97 73.35 -15.83
C MET A 1 19.29 72.02 -16.04
N ASN A 2 18.58 71.62 -14.98
CA ASN A 2 17.78 70.43 -14.69
C ASN A 2 17.31 69.55 -15.85
N GLY A 3 17.62 68.25 -15.76
CA GLY A 3 16.88 67.17 -16.38
C GLY A 3 16.52 66.13 -15.31
N SER A 4 15.26 66.15 -14.90
CA SER A 4 14.66 65.37 -13.82
C SER A 4 14.69 63.87 -14.10
N GLY A 5 15.00 63.06 -13.07
CA GLY A 5 14.77 61.62 -13.07
C GLY A 5 13.34 61.26 -12.66
N THR A 6 12.85 60.09 -13.08
CA THR A 6 11.86 59.27 -12.36
C THR A 6 11.93 57.83 -12.89
N LEU A 7 11.86 56.86 -11.97
CA LEU A 7 11.92 55.41 -12.18
C LEU A 7 10.76 54.87 -13.03
N ALA A 8 11.05 53.86 -13.85
CA ALA A 8 10.04 53.01 -14.49
C ALA A 8 9.95 51.66 -13.77
N LEU A 9 8.78 51.40 -13.19
CA LEU A 9 8.31 50.10 -12.69
C LEU A 9 7.54 49.45 -13.85
N ILE A 10 7.97 48.28 -14.32
CA ILE A 10 7.25 47.53 -15.37
C ILE A 10 6.58 46.32 -14.72
N THR A 11 5.26 46.44 -14.53
CA THR A 11 4.33 45.32 -14.35
C THR A 11 3.77 44.95 -15.72
N SER A 12 3.84 43.66 -16.10
CA SER A 12 3.23 43.17 -17.34
C SER A 12 1.93 42.42 -17.02
N THR A 13 0.79 43.05 -17.29
CA THR A 13 -0.54 42.43 -17.31
C THR A 13 -0.88 42.01 -18.74
N LYS A 14 -1.40 40.78 -18.87
CA LYS A 14 -1.79 40.08 -20.10
C LYS A 14 -2.94 40.79 -20.85
N GLY A 15 -2.88 40.70 -22.19
CA GLY A 15 -3.96 41.08 -23.09
C GLY A 15 -4.85 39.89 -23.52
N ILE A 16 -6.17 40.15 -23.54
CA ILE A 16 -7.22 39.98 -24.60
C ILE A 16 -7.03 38.76 -25.54
N ILE A 17 -8.02 37.88 -25.85
CA ILE A 17 -9.31 38.08 -26.56
C ILE A 17 -10.28 36.90 -26.34
N ALA A 18 -11.59 37.19 -26.26
CA ALA A 18 -12.70 36.56 -27.02
C ALA A 18 -13.94 36.21 -26.18
N SER A 19 -14.95 37.05 -26.34
CA SER A 19 -16.31 36.93 -25.84
C SER A 19 -17.08 35.80 -26.54
N GLY A 20 -17.82 35.00 -25.77
CA GLY A 20 -18.87 34.10 -26.23
C GLY A 20 -20.00 34.10 -25.21
N VAL A 21 -21.16 34.62 -25.60
CA VAL A 21 -22.34 34.85 -24.78
C VAL A 21 -23.21 33.60 -24.74
N ILE A 22 -23.49 33.04 -23.55
CA ILE A 22 -24.76 32.37 -23.23
C ILE A 22 -25.11 32.74 -21.79
N GLY A 23 -26.24 33.43 -21.61
CA GLY A 23 -26.77 33.78 -20.30
C GLY A 23 -27.46 32.57 -19.64
N LEU A 24 -27.30 32.46 -18.33
CA LEU A 24 -28.27 31.80 -17.47
C LEU A 24 -28.39 32.58 -16.16
N THR A 25 -29.57 33.17 -15.97
CA THR A 25 -30.06 33.75 -14.73
C THR A 25 -30.35 32.64 -13.72
N ALA A 26 -29.76 32.71 -12.51
CA ALA A 26 -30.29 32.04 -11.34
C ALA A 26 -29.94 32.83 -10.07
N ALA A 27 -30.96 33.03 -9.24
CA ALA A 27 -31.02 33.94 -8.11
C ALA A 27 -30.06 33.60 -6.96
N ALA A 28 -29.50 34.65 -6.36
CA ALA A 28 -28.79 34.57 -5.08
C ALA A 28 -29.81 34.42 -3.94
N ALA A 29 -29.86 33.25 -3.32
CA ALA A 29 -30.41 33.06 -1.98
C ALA A 29 -29.22 33.00 -1.00
N ALA A 30 -29.02 34.07 -0.25
CA ALA A 30 -28.06 34.12 0.84
C ALA A 30 -28.65 33.39 2.05
N THR A 31 -28.23 32.15 2.30
CA THR A 31 -28.44 31.49 3.59
C THR A 31 -27.13 31.51 4.37
N ALA A 32 -27.13 32.27 5.47
CA ALA A 32 -26.06 32.28 6.45
C ALA A 32 -25.94 30.90 7.12
N ILE A 33 -24.75 30.29 7.06
CA ILE A 33 -24.43 29.10 7.85
C ILE A 33 -23.90 29.58 9.21
N SER A 34 -24.67 29.29 10.25
CA SER A 34 -24.30 29.45 11.66
C SER A 34 -23.19 28.44 12.01
N ILE A 35 -22.07 28.93 12.55
CA ILE A 35 -20.96 28.11 13.04
C ILE A 35 -21.29 27.71 14.49
N ALA A 36 -21.54 26.44 14.73
CA ALA A 36 -21.65 25.89 16.09
C ALA A 36 -20.26 25.60 16.68
N PRO A 37 -20.01 25.87 17.97
CA PRO A 37 -18.72 25.59 18.60
C PRO A 37 -18.51 24.09 18.87
N VAL A 38 -17.26 23.66 18.67
CA VAL A 38 -16.74 22.32 18.95
C VAL A 38 -16.74 22.05 20.45
N LEU A 39 -17.39 20.95 20.87
CA LEU A 39 -17.30 20.40 22.22
C LEU A 39 -16.03 19.53 22.33
N THR A 40 -15.12 19.93 23.22
CA THR A 40 -13.97 19.12 23.66
C THR A 40 -14.40 18.08 24.71
N PRO A 41 -13.93 16.83 24.65
CA PRO A 41 -14.13 15.86 25.73
C PRO A 41 -13.18 16.13 26.93
N PRO A 42 -13.56 15.73 28.16
CA PRO A 42 -12.80 16.04 29.37
C PRO A 42 -11.58 15.14 29.57
N SER A 43 -10.55 15.71 30.21
CA SER A 43 -9.33 15.06 30.66
C SER A 43 -9.60 14.20 31.90
N HIS A 44 -9.34 12.90 31.84
CA HIS A 44 -9.23 12.07 33.04
C HIS A 44 -7.80 12.14 33.59
N THR A 45 -7.65 12.77 34.75
CA THR A 45 -6.43 12.78 35.56
C THR A 45 -6.27 11.44 36.27
N GLN A 46 -5.15 10.76 36.01
CA GLN A 46 -4.74 9.54 36.71
C GLN A 46 -4.05 9.94 38.03
N SER A 47 -4.73 9.70 39.16
CA SER A 47 -4.16 9.85 40.50
C SER A 47 -3.40 8.57 40.89
N ALA A 48 -2.14 8.74 41.32
CA ALA A 48 -1.32 7.70 41.93
C ALA A 48 -1.84 7.32 43.33
N PRO A 49 -1.61 6.07 43.80
CA PRO A 49 -1.61 5.77 45.22
C PRO A 49 -0.19 5.62 45.79
N GLN A 50 -0.08 6.13 47.02
CA GLN A 50 1.08 6.22 47.91
C GLN A 50 1.74 4.89 48.29
N GLN A 51 3.01 5.05 48.61
CA GLN A 51 3.89 4.16 49.36
C GLN A 51 3.70 4.40 50.86
N ASP A 52 3.44 3.34 51.66
CA ASP A 52 3.88 3.26 53.06
C ASP A 52 3.89 1.81 53.61
N SER A 53 5.10 1.27 53.71
CA SER A 53 5.80 0.73 54.88
C SER A 53 5.22 -0.38 55.80
N SER A 54 6.13 -1.34 56.08
CA SER A 54 6.31 -2.24 57.26
C SER A 54 5.88 -3.71 57.03
N THR A 55 6.60 -4.78 57.36
CA THR A 55 7.92 -5.05 58.00
C THR A 55 8.24 -6.56 57.79
N ALA A 56 9.51 -6.94 57.97
CA ALA A 56 10.11 -8.23 57.60
C ALA A 56 10.07 -9.36 58.66
N ILE A 57 10.78 -10.46 58.32
CA ILE A 57 11.32 -11.59 59.10
C ILE A 57 10.31 -12.77 59.25
N SER A 58 10.56 -14.04 58.89
CA SER A 58 11.78 -14.86 58.96
C SER A 58 11.76 -16.06 58.00
N ASP A 59 12.93 -16.47 57.51
CA ASP A 59 13.27 -17.82 57.06
C ASP A 59 13.16 -18.84 58.21
N ASP A 60 12.70 -20.06 57.92
CA ASP A 60 13.33 -21.26 58.51
C ASP A 60 13.18 -22.49 57.60
N LEU A 61 14.21 -23.32 57.68
CA LEU A 61 14.66 -24.39 56.80
C LEU A 61 14.11 -25.77 57.20
N SER A 62 13.90 -26.59 56.17
CA SER A 62 14.37 -27.99 56.06
C SER A 62 13.71 -29.13 56.84
N SER A 63 13.96 -30.33 56.27
CA SER A 63 13.81 -31.69 56.81
C SER A 63 12.37 -32.25 56.75
N ASP A 64 12.11 -33.49 56.37
CA ASP A 64 12.96 -34.66 56.12
C ASP A 64 12.07 -35.81 55.61
N LEU A 65 12.64 -36.76 54.85
CA LEU A 65 12.27 -38.20 54.79
C LEU A 65 10.87 -38.55 54.22
N ASP A 66 10.59 -39.67 53.55
CA ASP A 66 11.33 -40.88 53.23
C ASP A 66 10.59 -41.62 52.09
N LEU A 67 11.31 -42.51 51.43
CA LEU A 67 10.81 -43.50 50.47
C LEU A 67 9.79 -44.47 51.11
N VAL A 68 8.78 -44.92 50.37
CA VAL A 68 8.44 -46.34 50.12
C VAL A 68 7.21 -46.47 49.19
N SER A 69 7.33 -47.42 48.26
CA SER A 69 6.39 -47.93 47.26
C SER A 69 5.20 -48.71 47.85
N GLN A 70 4.00 -48.58 47.25
CA GLN A 70 3.21 -49.66 46.61
C GLN A 70 1.70 -49.33 46.53
N GLY A 71 1.09 -49.64 45.37
CA GLY A 71 -0.20 -50.36 45.33
C GLY A 71 -1.52 -49.58 45.15
N GLU A 72 -1.96 -49.52 43.89
CA GLU A 72 -3.34 -49.71 43.36
C GLU A 72 -4.55 -48.82 43.72
N ALA A 73 -5.16 -48.35 42.61
CA ALA A 73 -6.58 -48.29 42.25
C ALA A 73 -7.50 -47.14 42.71
N GLY A 74 -7.87 -46.33 41.70
CA GLY A 74 -9.10 -45.51 41.61
C GLY A 74 -8.97 -44.10 42.19
N PRO A 75 -9.44 -43.06 41.48
CA PRO A 75 -10.89 -42.84 41.43
C PRO A 75 -11.44 -42.20 40.15
N GLN A 76 -12.75 -42.32 39.97
CA GLN A 76 -13.51 -41.41 39.12
C GLN A 76 -13.65 -40.02 39.74
N LYS A 77 -13.58 -39.03 38.84
CA LYS A 77 -14.31 -37.75 38.81
C LYS A 77 -13.74 -36.56 39.57
N THR A 78 -13.12 -35.66 38.82
CA THR A 78 -13.37 -34.21 38.92
C THR A 78 -13.36 -33.59 37.52
N VAL A 79 -14.42 -32.83 37.26
CA VAL A 79 -14.66 -32.05 36.04
C VAL A 79 -13.77 -30.81 36.10
N TYR A 80 -13.00 -30.55 35.04
CA TYR A 80 -12.31 -29.28 34.84
C TYR A 80 -12.74 -28.68 33.50
N THR A 81 -13.33 -27.50 33.58
CA THR A 81 -13.66 -26.60 32.47
C THR A 81 -12.45 -25.72 32.20
N ASN A 82 -11.82 -25.82 31.03
CA ASN A 82 -10.77 -24.89 30.62
C ASN A 82 -11.15 -24.23 29.29
N GLU A 83 -11.55 -22.96 29.38
CA GLU A 83 -11.25 -21.96 28.36
C GLU A 83 -9.75 -21.62 28.45
N ASP A 84 -9.17 -21.37 27.27
CA ASP A 84 -7.86 -20.76 27.02
C ASP A 84 -6.58 -21.51 27.41
N SER A 85 -6.03 -22.26 26.44
CA SER A 85 -4.61 -22.15 26.00
C SER A 85 -4.25 -23.26 24.99
N HIS A 86 -4.06 -22.93 23.70
CA HIS A 86 -3.42 -23.86 22.74
C HIS A 86 -2.50 -23.13 21.76
N TRP A 87 -1.24 -22.93 22.15
CA TRP A 87 -0.11 -23.08 21.23
C TRP A 87 0.37 -24.53 21.37
N ILE A 88 0.37 -25.32 20.30
CA ILE A 88 0.86 -26.71 20.32
C ILE A 88 2.13 -26.80 19.47
N THR A 89 3.16 -27.45 20.02
CA THR A 89 4.03 -28.45 19.36
C THR A 89 4.84 -29.17 20.45
N PRO A 90 5.36 -30.40 20.27
CA PRO A 90 5.36 -31.26 19.08
C PRO A 90 4.69 -32.64 19.30
N ALA A 91 4.62 -33.39 18.20
CA ALA A 91 4.03 -34.71 18.05
C ALA A 91 4.55 -35.76 19.03
N ASP A 92 3.68 -36.27 19.88
CA ASP A 92 3.57 -37.69 20.20
C ASP A 92 2.13 -37.94 20.66
N GLU A 93 1.49 -38.95 20.06
CA GLU A 93 0.13 -39.42 20.33
C GLU A 93 -1.01 -38.39 20.15
N VAL A 94 -1.21 -37.93 18.92
CA VAL A 94 -2.58 -37.65 18.44
C VAL A 94 -2.90 -38.68 17.39
N THR A 95 -3.73 -39.66 17.74
CA THR A 95 -4.45 -40.44 16.75
C THR A 95 -5.17 -39.44 15.84
N PRO A 96 -4.88 -39.39 14.53
CA PRO A 96 -5.55 -38.44 13.67
C PRO A 96 -7.07 -38.66 13.83
N PRO A 97 -7.87 -37.60 14.02
CA PRO A 97 -9.31 -37.74 13.88
C PRO A 97 -9.52 -38.42 12.52
N GLN A 98 -10.29 -39.51 12.54
CA GLN A 98 -10.70 -40.25 11.35
C GLN A 98 -10.97 -39.23 10.25
N GLU A 99 -10.32 -39.38 9.09
CA GLU A 99 -10.66 -38.58 7.92
C GLU A 99 -12.17 -38.68 7.74
N THR A 100 -12.91 -37.60 8.03
CA THR A 100 -14.28 -37.44 7.58
C THR A 100 -14.23 -37.11 6.09
N GLU A 101 -13.62 -37.99 5.30
CA GLU A 101 -13.89 -38.05 3.87
C GLU A 101 -15.35 -38.50 3.78
N SER A 102 -16.26 -37.54 3.64
CA SER A 102 -17.67 -37.80 3.35
C SER A 102 -17.73 -38.58 2.05
N VAL A 103 -17.82 -39.91 2.16
CA VAL A 103 -17.88 -40.82 1.00
C VAL A 103 -19.18 -40.56 0.26
N PRO A 104 -19.13 -40.28 -1.05
CA PRO A 104 -20.32 -40.08 -1.87
C PRO A 104 -21.30 -41.24 -1.75
N ALA A 105 -22.58 -40.93 -1.59
CA ALA A 105 -23.65 -41.92 -1.57
C ALA A 105 -23.81 -42.52 -2.98
N PRO A 106 -23.75 -43.85 -3.13
CA PRO A 106 -23.89 -44.50 -4.42
C PRO A 106 -25.21 -44.12 -5.12
N GLY A 107 -25.11 -43.62 -6.36
CA GLY A 107 -26.26 -43.29 -7.21
C GLY A 107 -26.86 -41.89 -7.01
N MET A 108 -26.33 -41.07 -6.10
CA MET A 108 -26.72 -39.66 -6.00
C MET A 108 -25.95 -38.83 -7.03
N VAL A 109 -26.66 -38.32 -8.05
CA VAL A 109 -26.06 -37.53 -9.14
C VAL A 109 -25.51 -36.21 -8.58
N ALA A 110 -24.40 -35.69 -9.11
CA ALA A 110 -23.88 -34.37 -8.75
C ALA A 110 -24.79 -33.23 -9.29
N PRO A 111 -24.80 -32.04 -8.68
CA PRO A 111 -25.53 -30.90 -9.25
C PRO A 111 -24.94 -30.51 -10.61
N GLU A 112 -25.78 -30.02 -11.51
CA GLU A 112 -25.39 -29.53 -12.83
C GLU A 112 -25.29 -28.01 -12.84
N PHE A 113 -24.32 -27.45 -13.57
CA PHE A 113 -24.25 -26.01 -13.83
C PHE A 113 -25.10 -25.65 -15.06
N SER A 114 -25.75 -24.49 -15.03
CA SER A 114 -26.58 -23.96 -16.12
C SER A 114 -25.78 -23.43 -17.32
N PHE A 115 -24.45 -23.35 -17.19
CA PHE A 115 -23.53 -22.85 -18.21
C PHE A 115 -22.52 -23.92 -18.64
N LYS A 116 -21.89 -23.71 -19.80
CA LYS A 116 -20.93 -24.67 -20.36
C LYS A 116 -19.52 -24.42 -19.81
N PRO A 117 -18.66 -25.45 -19.76
CA PRO A 117 -17.24 -25.25 -19.48
C PRO A 117 -16.61 -24.23 -20.44
N GLY A 118 -15.81 -23.32 -19.89
CA GLY A 118 -15.19 -22.22 -20.62
C GLY A 118 -16.10 -20.99 -20.86
N SER A 119 -17.33 -21.01 -20.35
CA SER A 119 -18.23 -19.85 -20.44
C SER A 119 -17.64 -18.61 -19.75
N VAL A 120 -17.95 -17.45 -20.32
CA VAL A 120 -17.66 -16.15 -19.74
C VAL A 120 -18.95 -15.64 -19.11
N LEU A 121 -18.92 -15.38 -17.80
CA LEU A 121 -20.08 -14.96 -17.01
C LEU A 121 -20.07 -13.45 -16.78
N ASP A 122 -21.28 -12.86 -16.67
CA ASP A 122 -21.46 -11.41 -16.50
C ASP A 122 -20.87 -10.93 -15.16
N PRO A 123 -19.95 -9.95 -15.17
CA PRO A 123 -19.36 -9.44 -13.95
C PRO A 123 -20.25 -8.53 -13.11
N ASN A 124 -21.36 -8.02 -13.67
CA ASN A 124 -22.22 -7.07 -12.96
C ASN A 124 -23.18 -7.76 -11.99
N VAL A 125 -23.43 -9.06 -12.17
CA VAL A 125 -24.18 -9.91 -11.24
C VAL A 125 -23.57 -11.31 -11.29
N PRO A 126 -22.37 -11.52 -10.72
CA PRO A 126 -21.69 -12.81 -10.82
C PRO A 126 -22.49 -13.82 -9.99
N ALA A 127 -23.25 -14.70 -10.64
CA ALA A 127 -23.99 -15.76 -9.98
C ALA A 127 -23.72 -17.10 -10.69
N LEU A 128 -23.61 -18.16 -9.89
CA LEU A 128 -23.62 -19.52 -10.40
C LEU A 128 -25.03 -20.07 -10.22
N SER A 129 -25.54 -20.73 -11.24
CA SER A 129 -26.84 -21.36 -11.19
C SER A 129 -26.80 -22.74 -11.83
N GLY A 130 -27.85 -23.51 -11.58
CA GLY A 130 -27.93 -24.86 -12.10
C GLY A 130 -29.12 -25.64 -11.58
N GLU A 131 -29.05 -26.95 -11.79
CA GLU A 131 -30.05 -27.93 -11.38
C GLU A 131 -29.45 -28.95 -10.41
N SER A 132 -30.28 -29.45 -9.50
CA SER A 132 -29.91 -30.42 -8.47
C SER A 132 -31.16 -31.17 -7.98
N LEU A 133 -31.02 -31.98 -6.94
CA LEU A 133 -32.18 -32.55 -6.26
C LEU A 133 -32.96 -31.44 -5.53
N PRO A 134 -34.31 -31.47 -5.56
CA PRO A 134 -35.13 -30.57 -4.78
C PRO A 134 -34.76 -30.56 -3.30
N PHE A 135 -34.73 -29.36 -2.71
CA PHE A 135 -34.40 -29.10 -1.29
C PHE A 135 -32.99 -29.52 -0.83
N ALA A 136 -32.14 -30.05 -1.73
CA ALA A 136 -30.76 -30.38 -1.39
C ALA A 136 -29.96 -29.12 -1.07
N THR A 137 -28.95 -29.27 -0.21
CA THR A 137 -27.95 -28.23 0.05
C THR A 137 -26.81 -28.39 -0.94
N ILE A 138 -26.51 -27.35 -1.71
CA ILE A 138 -25.48 -27.34 -2.73
C ILE A 138 -24.30 -26.61 -2.13
N THR A 139 -23.12 -27.20 -2.22
CA THR A 139 -21.88 -26.54 -1.81
C THR A 139 -20.97 -26.43 -3.03
N VAL A 140 -20.50 -25.21 -3.29
CA VAL A 140 -19.58 -24.90 -4.39
C VAL A 140 -18.28 -24.38 -3.82
N VAL A 141 -17.18 -25.03 -4.20
CA VAL A 141 -15.82 -24.57 -3.94
C VAL A 141 -15.29 -23.91 -5.20
N LEU A 142 -14.82 -22.67 -5.07
CA LEU A 142 -14.17 -21.91 -6.14
C LEU A 142 -12.67 -21.83 -5.88
N SER A 143 -11.89 -22.04 -6.94
CA SER A 143 -10.46 -21.76 -6.97
C SER A 143 -10.13 -20.80 -8.10
N SER A 144 -9.07 -20.02 -7.90
CA SER A 144 -8.46 -19.17 -8.91
C SER A 144 -6.96 -19.12 -8.67
N ASP A 145 -6.21 -18.79 -9.72
CA ASP A 145 -4.78 -18.49 -9.66
C ASP A 145 -4.49 -17.11 -9.04
N THR A 146 -5.47 -16.21 -9.12
CA THR A 146 -5.34 -14.79 -8.74
C THR A 146 -6.12 -14.43 -7.48
N ALA A 147 -6.94 -15.34 -6.95
CA ALA A 147 -7.76 -15.13 -5.76
C ALA A 147 -7.72 -16.34 -4.81
N SER A 148 -7.95 -16.07 -3.53
CA SER A 148 -8.12 -17.12 -2.52
C SER A 148 -9.31 -18.02 -2.84
N HIS A 149 -9.23 -19.28 -2.40
CA HIS A 149 -10.35 -20.22 -2.52
C HIS A 149 -11.59 -19.72 -1.76
N GLY A 150 -12.76 -19.88 -2.35
CA GLY A 150 -14.05 -19.54 -1.74
C GLY A 150 -14.93 -20.78 -1.62
N VAL A 151 -15.70 -20.89 -0.54
CA VAL A 151 -16.70 -21.95 -0.36
C VAL A 151 -18.06 -21.29 -0.14
N PHE A 152 -19.04 -21.67 -0.94
CA PHE A 152 -20.38 -21.11 -0.95
C PHE A 152 -21.40 -22.22 -0.81
N SER A 153 -22.52 -21.94 -0.14
CA SER A 153 -23.61 -22.90 0.00
C SER A 153 -24.97 -22.24 -0.20
N THR A 154 -25.89 -22.98 -0.80
CA THR A 154 -27.28 -22.57 -1.00
C THR A 154 -28.20 -23.79 -0.91
N GLN A 155 -29.51 -23.57 -0.77
CA GLN A 155 -30.50 -24.64 -0.85
C GLN A 155 -31.22 -24.58 -2.20
N ALA A 156 -31.38 -25.72 -2.85
CA ALA A 156 -32.19 -25.81 -4.05
C ALA A 156 -33.68 -25.64 -3.75
N SER A 157 -34.38 -25.03 -4.70
CA SER A 157 -35.83 -24.88 -4.71
C SER A 157 -36.57 -26.23 -4.79
N GLU A 158 -37.90 -26.19 -4.70
CA GLU A 158 -38.77 -27.38 -4.81
C GLU A 158 -38.68 -28.07 -6.18
N VAL A 159 -38.21 -27.37 -7.20
CA VAL A 159 -38.01 -27.89 -8.55
C VAL A 159 -36.55 -28.22 -8.86
N GLY A 160 -35.66 -28.11 -7.88
CA GLY A 160 -34.22 -28.44 -8.04
C GLY A 160 -33.37 -27.30 -8.62
N ALA A 161 -33.93 -26.13 -8.89
CA ALA A 161 -33.14 -24.97 -9.32
C ALA A 161 -32.38 -24.37 -8.12
N TRP A 162 -31.12 -24.01 -8.31
CA TRP A 162 -30.28 -23.34 -7.31
C TRP A 162 -29.52 -22.15 -7.90
N GLU A 163 -29.19 -21.21 -7.04
CA GLU A 163 -28.42 -20.01 -7.37
C GLU A 163 -27.51 -19.62 -6.20
N ILE A 164 -26.26 -19.28 -6.50
CA ILE A 164 -25.27 -18.75 -5.58
C ILE A 164 -24.80 -17.40 -6.13
N ALA A 165 -25.11 -16.33 -5.40
CA ALA A 165 -24.54 -15.02 -5.68
C ALA A 165 -23.07 -14.98 -5.24
N LEU A 166 -22.22 -14.46 -6.10
CA LEU A 166 -20.78 -14.28 -5.88
C LEU A 166 -20.44 -12.78 -5.91
N PRO A 167 -20.85 -12.00 -4.90
CA PRO A 167 -20.61 -10.56 -4.89
C PRO A 167 -19.10 -10.27 -4.88
N ASN A 168 -18.70 -9.21 -5.58
CA ASN A 168 -17.31 -8.72 -5.62
C ASN A 168 -16.30 -9.70 -6.21
N THR A 169 -16.72 -10.62 -7.08
CA THR A 169 -15.78 -11.57 -7.68
C THR A 169 -14.87 -10.88 -8.69
N PRO A 170 -13.54 -10.97 -8.51
CA PRO A 170 -12.58 -10.42 -9.47
C PRO A 170 -12.80 -10.99 -10.88
N GLY A 171 -12.43 -10.20 -11.88
CA GLY A 171 -12.26 -10.74 -13.22
C GLY A 171 -11.11 -11.73 -13.25
N GLY A 172 -11.29 -12.88 -13.88
CA GLY A 172 -10.28 -13.93 -13.87
C GLY A 172 -10.84 -15.29 -14.27
N ALA A 173 -9.94 -16.25 -14.45
CA ALA A 173 -10.30 -17.65 -14.66
C ALA A 173 -10.58 -18.31 -13.30
N TYR A 174 -11.61 -19.15 -13.28
CA TYR A 174 -12.06 -19.87 -12.10
C TYR A 174 -12.32 -21.34 -12.43
N THR A 175 -12.03 -22.22 -11.47
CA THR A 175 -12.51 -23.59 -11.46
C THR A 175 -13.47 -23.76 -10.28
N ALA A 176 -14.69 -24.22 -10.57
CA ALA A 176 -15.69 -24.59 -9.56
C ALA A 176 -15.74 -26.10 -9.38
N TRP A 177 -15.98 -26.53 -8.14
CA TRP A 177 -16.42 -27.89 -7.80
C TRP A 177 -17.71 -27.81 -6.99
N ALA A 178 -18.79 -28.41 -7.50
CA ALA A 178 -20.09 -28.42 -6.85
C ALA A 178 -20.48 -29.84 -6.45
N TYR A 179 -20.95 -30.00 -5.22
CA TYR A 179 -21.60 -31.24 -4.75
C TYR A 179 -22.90 -30.88 -4.03
N GLN A 180 -23.79 -31.86 -3.88
CA GLN A 180 -25.05 -31.68 -3.16
C GLN A 180 -25.19 -32.66 -2.00
N GLU A 181 -25.93 -32.24 -0.97
CA GLU A 181 -26.24 -33.02 0.22
C GLU A 181 -27.74 -33.02 0.50
N LEU A 182 -28.29 -34.20 0.79
CA LEU A 182 -29.69 -34.38 1.19
C LEU A 182 -29.79 -35.59 2.13
N ASN A 183 -30.51 -35.46 3.24
CA ASN A 183 -30.68 -36.53 4.24
C ASN A 183 -29.34 -37.12 4.72
N ASN A 184 -28.35 -36.27 4.97
CA ASN A 184 -26.98 -36.64 5.38
C ASN A 184 -26.25 -37.56 4.38
N LYS A 185 -26.66 -37.56 3.12
CA LYS A 185 -25.96 -38.22 2.00
C LYS A 185 -25.44 -37.17 1.05
N ARG A 186 -24.21 -37.35 0.58
CA ARG A 186 -23.51 -36.44 -0.33
C ARG A 186 -23.38 -37.05 -1.72
N SER A 187 -23.47 -36.26 -2.78
CA SER A 187 -23.13 -36.70 -4.15
C SER A 187 -21.62 -36.67 -4.40
N ASP A 188 -21.18 -37.19 -5.56
CA ASP A 188 -19.89 -36.81 -6.11
C ASP A 188 -19.83 -35.30 -6.40
N ALA A 189 -18.62 -34.75 -6.56
CA ALA A 189 -18.42 -33.38 -7.00
C ALA A 189 -18.35 -33.30 -8.54
N ARG A 190 -19.07 -32.34 -9.13
CA ARG A 190 -18.92 -31.95 -10.53
C ARG A 190 -18.02 -30.72 -10.63
N SER A 191 -17.04 -30.76 -11.53
CA SER A 191 -16.15 -29.63 -11.81
C SER A 191 -16.52 -28.92 -13.10
N THR A 192 -16.30 -27.60 -13.15
CA THR A 192 -16.37 -26.81 -14.39
C THR A 192 -15.41 -25.62 -14.32
N GLU A 193 -14.91 -25.21 -15.48
CA GLU A 193 -14.07 -24.02 -15.65
C GLU A 193 -14.90 -22.89 -16.27
N PHE A 194 -14.65 -21.65 -15.86
CA PHE A 194 -15.31 -20.48 -16.41
C PHE A 194 -14.49 -19.21 -16.14
N LYS A 195 -14.91 -18.08 -16.69
CA LYS A 195 -14.24 -16.79 -16.51
C LYS A 195 -15.24 -15.70 -16.15
N PHE A 196 -14.88 -14.82 -15.22
CA PHE A 196 -15.52 -13.51 -15.09
C PHE A 196 -14.74 -12.47 -15.90
N GLU A 197 -15.41 -11.67 -16.72
CA GLU A 197 -14.73 -10.53 -17.35
C GLU A 197 -14.49 -9.44 -16.31
N GLY A 198 -13.24 -9.05 -16.07
CA GLY A 198 -12.98 -7.91 -15.20
C GLY A 198 -13.38 -6.62 -15.90
N VAL A 199 -14.32 -5.88 -15.33
CA VAL A 199 -14.45 -4.45 -15.65
C VAL A 199 -13.38 -3.73 -14.82
N PRO A 200 -12.44 -3.00 -15.45
CA PRO A 200 -11.44 -2.26 -14.69
C PRO A 200 -12.14 -1.20 -13.84
N GLY A 201 -11.67 -1.04 -12.60
CA GLY A 201 -12.17 0.02 -11.71
C GLY A 201 -11.92 1.43 -12.28
N THR A 202 -12.55 2.43 -11.67
CA THR A 202 -12.35 3.84 -12.03
C THR A 202 -10.89 4.25 -11.79
N ALA A 203 -10.28 4.97 -12.72
CA ALA A 203 -8.92 5.47 -12.56
C ALA A 203 -8.81 6.40 -11.32
N PRO A 204 -7.71 6.34 -10.56
CA PRO A 204 -7.45 7.35 -9.54
C PRO A 204 -7.18 8.70 -10.20
N ILE A 205 -7.54 9.78 -9.52
CA ILE A 205 -7.27 11.15 -9.97
C ILE A 205 -6.00 11.63 -9.29
N VAL A 206 -5.02 12.07 -10.06
CA VAL A 206 -3.85 12.79 -9.55
C VAL A 206 -4.18 14.29 -9.56
N ILE A 207 -4.10 14.94 -8.40
CA ILE A 207 -4.42 16.37 -8.23
C ILE A 207 -3.13 17.20 -8.19
N VAL A 208 -2.13 16.74 -7.45
CA VAL A 208 -0.85 17.46 -7.27
C VAL A 208 0.30 16.51 -7.52
N ALA A 209 1.32 17.00 -8.23
CA ALA A 209 2.66 16.44 -8.27
C ALA A 209 3.66 17.57 -7.94
N ASP A 210 3.87 17.81 -6.65
CA ASP A 210 4.73 18.89 -6.18
C ASP A 210 6.19 18.46 -6.26
N THR A 211 6.98 19.10 -7.12
CA THR A 211 8.43 18.87 -7.26
C THR A 211 9.29 19.94 -6.61
N GLU A 212 8.68 20.97 -6.02
CA GLU A 212 9.34 22.20 -5.56
C GLU A 212 10.27 22.78 -6.66
N ASN A 213 9.67 23.28 -7.74
CA ASN A 213 10.37 23.82 -8.92
C ASN A 213 11.33 22.83 -9.58
N GLY A 214 11.00 21.54 -9.59
CA GLY A 214 11.83 20.51 -10.24
C GLY A 214 13.05 20.07 -9.43
N LYS A 215 13.20 20.52 -8.18
CA LYS A 215 14.34 20.14 -7.33
C LYS A 215 14.23 18.71 -6.82
N TYR A 216 13.01 18.28 -6.46
CA TYR A 216 12.79 17.01 -5.77
C TYR A 216 11.89 16.08 -6.57
N SER A 217 12.08 14.78 -6.36
CA SER A 217 11.07 13.79 -6.74
C SER A 217 9.70 14.19 -6.16
N PRO A 218 8.60 14.05 -6.91
CA PRO A 218 7.34 14.67 -6.54
C PRO A 218 6.72 14.05 -5.29
N THR A 219 6.09 14.90 -4.49
CA THR A 219 5.02 14.49 -3.59
C THR A 219 3.71 14.53 -4.37
N VAL A 220 3.07 13.37 -4.49
CA VAL A 220 1.93 13.15 -5.35
C VAL A 220 0.71 12.92 -4.49
N SER A 221 -0.39 13.64 -4.75
CA SER A 221 -1.64 13.46 -4.03
C SER A 221 -2.84 13.47 -4.97
N GLY A 222 -3.93 12.87 -4.51
CA GLY A 222 -5.09 12.64 -5.35
C GLY A 222 -6.30 12.04 -4.64
N THR A 223 -7.26 11.59 -5.44
CA THR A 223 -8.44 10.84 -4.98
C THR A 223 -8.53 9.45 -5.62
N GLY A 224 -9.25 8.55 -4.96
CA GLY A 224 -9.42 7.17 -5.40
C GLY A 224 -10.49 6.44 -4.58
N ASP A 225 -10.60 5.13 -4.79
CA ASP A 225 -11.60 4.30 -4.10
C ASP A 225 -11.17 4.05 -2.64
N PRO A 226 -12.01 4.31 -1.62
CA PRO A 226 -11.66 4.11 -0.22
C PRO A 226 -11.12 2.71 0.10
N GLY A 227 -9.95 2.64 0.73
CA GLY A 227 -9.27 1.39 1.07
C GLY A 227 -8.53 0.70 -0.09
N ALA A 228 -8.54 1.28 -1.29
CA ALA A 228 -7.68 0.84 -2.38
C ALA A 228 -6.21 1.21 -2.15
N ILE A 229 -5.30 0.55 -2.88
CA ILE A 229 -3.88 0.88 -2.94
C ILE A 229 -3.61 1.56 -4.28
N VAL A 230 -3.11 2.79 -4.25
CA VAL A 230 -2.66 3.53 -5.44
C VAL A 230 -1.20 3.23 -5.70
N TYR A 231 -0.91 2.79 -6.92
CA TYR A 231 0.42 2.62 -7.48
C TYR A 231 0.74 3.81 -8.38
N VAL A 232 1.53 4.75 -7.87
CA VAL A 232 2.08 5.86 -8.65
C VAL A 232 3.34 5.37 -9.35
N LYS A 233 3.32 5.37 -10.68
CA LYS A 233 4.44 5.00 -11.55
C LYS A 233 5.17 6.25 -12.00
N LEU A 234 6.38 6.47 -11.48
CA LEU A 234 7.29 7.52 -11.93
C LEU A 234 8.33 6.89 -12.87
N ASN A 235 8.27 7.20 -14.16
CA ASN A 235 9.06 6.55 -15.21
C ASN A 235 9.01 5.01 -15.15
N GLY A 236 7.82 4.47 -14.85
CA GLY A 236 7.59 3.03 -14.68
C GLY A 236 7.97 2.47 -13.32
N VAL A 237 8.66 3.22 -12.45
CA VAL A 237 9.00 2.80 -11.09
C VAL A 237 7.84 3.03 -10.14
N LYS A 238 7.44 1.97 -9.43
CA LYS A 238 6.25 1.94 -8.57
C LYS A 238 6.53 2.58 -7.20
N ASN A 239 5.64 3.47 -6.78
CA ASN A 239 5.53 4.04 -5.43
C ASN A 239 4.08 3.83 -4.95
N GLU A 240 3.89 3.56 -3.67
CA GLU A 240 2.60 3.08 -3.13
C GLU A 240 2.00 4.02 -2.09
N ALA A 241 0.68 4.18 -2.12
CA ALA A 241 -0.10 4.79 -1.05
C ALA A 241 -1.47 4.12 -0.91
N THR A 242 -1.98 4.10 0.31
CA THR A 242 -3.35 3.64 0.59
C THR A 242 -4.31 4.81 0.50
N VAL A 243 -5.47 4.61 -0.12
CA VAL A 243 -6.57 5.56 -0.14
C VAL A 243 -7.28 5.55 1.20
N SER A 244 -7.39 6.73 1.82
CA SER A 244 -8.11 6.93 3.08
C SER A 244 -9.60 6.61 2.93
N GLN A 245 -10.30 6.49 4.06
CA GLN A 245 -11.77 6.31 4.04
C GLN A 245 -12.51 7.51 3.44
N GLN A 246 -11.86 8.68 3.43
CA GLN A 246 -12.36 9.92 2.80
C GLN A 246 -12.05 9.98 1.30
N GLY A 247 -11.44 8.94 0.72
CA GLY A 247 -11.14 8.86 -0.71
C GLY A 247 -9.90 9.63 -1.15
N THR A 248 -9.04 10.05 -0.22
CA THR A 248 -7.81 10.81 -0.50
C THR A 248 -6.56 9.96 -0.30
N TRP A 249 -5.50 10.25 -1.06
CA TRP A 249 -4.20 9.58 -0.93
C TRP A 249 -3.05 10.56 -1.19
N ALA A 250 -1.89 10.24 -0.63
CA ALA A 250 -0.64 10.97 -0.89
C ALA A 250 0.57 10.04 -0.78
N VAL A 251 1.56 10.21 -1.65
CA VAL A 251 2.84 9.48 -1.63
C VAL A 251 3.99 10.43 -1.97
N THR A 252 5.08 10.35 -1.22
CA THR A 252 6.35 10.96 -1.64
C THR A 252 7.11 9.93 -2.47
N THR A 253 7.35 10.24 -3.74
CA THR A 253 8.12 9.34 -4.60
C THR A 253 9.59 9.38 -4.19
N THR A 254 10.15 8.22 -3.85
CA THR A 254 11.56 8.10 -3.43
C THR A 254 12.43 7.47 -4.51
N ASN A 255 11.80 6.88 -5.53
CA ASN A 255 12.45 6.20 -6.63
C ASN A 255 11.83 6.58 -7.98
N GLY A 256 12.62 6.48 -9.06
CA GLY A 256 12.18 6.68 -10.43
C GLY A 256 12.40 8.09 -10.99
N GLY A 257 12.73 9.08 -10.15
CA GLY A 257 13.08 10.42 -10.61
C GLY A 257 14.37 10.42 -11.42
N LEU A 258 14.31 10.95 -12.64
CA LEU A 258 15.43 11.10 -13.57
C LEU A 258 15.68 12.57 -13.85
N VAL A 259 16.91 12.91 -14.25
CA VAL A 259 17.25 14.26 -14.73
C VAL A 259 16.50 14.52 -16.04
N GLY A 260 15.92 15.72 -16.18
CA GLY A 260 15.14 16.12 -17.35
C GLY A 260 13.68 15.72 -17.24
N THR A 261 13.06 15.38 -18.37
CA THR A 261 11.62 15.06 -18.45
C THR A 261 11.29 13.73 -17.76
N ASN A 262 10.27 13.75 -16.92
CA ASN A 262 9.73 12.61 -16.19
C ASN A 262 8.25 12.42 -16.54
N LYS A 263 7.82 11.17 -16.62
CA LYS A 263 6.42 10.77 -16.83
C LYS A 263 5.83 10.16 -15.57
N LEU A 264 4.59 10.54 -15.26
CA LEU A 264 3.86 10.08 -14.09
C LEU A 264 2.47 9.58 -14.47
N LEU A 265 2.16 8.38 -14.00
CA LEU A 265 0.86 7.72 -14.13
C LEU A 265 0.47 7.11 -12.79
N ALA A 266 -0.83 6.91 -12.54
CA ALA A 266 -1.33 6.18 -11.39
C ALA A 266 -2.34 5.11 -11.81
N VAL A 267 -2.35 4.00 -11.09
CA VAL A 267 -3.42 2.98 -11.12
C VAL A 267 -3.77 2.64 -9.68
N GLN A 268 -5.00 2.23 -9.39
CA GLN A 268 -5.41 1.75 -8.08
C GLN A 268 -5.81 0.28 -8.12
N PHE A 269 -5.59 -0.41 -7.01
CA PHE A 269 -5.95 -1.81 -6.80
C PHE A 269 -6.83 -1.91 -5.57
N ASN A 270 -8.01 -2.50 -5.73
CA ASN A 270 -8.90 -2.75 -4.63
C ASN A 270 -8.60 -4.14 -4.03
N PRO A 271 -8.05 -4.24 -2.81
CA PRO A 271 -7.68 -5.53 -2.23
C PRO A 271 -8.88 -6.40 -1.85
N LYS A 272 -10.10 -5.86 -1.79
CA LYS A 272 -11.32 -6.63 -1.50
C LYS A 272 -11.86 -7.32 -2.74
N THR A 273 -11.79 -6.64 -3.88
CA THR A 273 -12.31 -7.16 -5.16
C THR A 273 -11.20 -7.69 -6.06
N LEU A 274 -9.93 -7.51 -5.68
CA LEU A 274 -8.72 -7.82 -6.45
C LEU A 274 -8.71 -7.22 -7.87
N VAL A 275 -9.44 -6.14 -8.09
CA VAL A 275 -9.54 -5.46 -9.39
C VAL A 275 -8.58 -4.28 -9.45
N PHE A 276 -7.88 -4.15 -10.58
CA PHE A 276 -7.15 -2.95 -10.95
C PHE A 276 -8.04 -1.95 -11.68
N SER A 277 -7.76 -0.67 -11.50
CA SER A 277 -8.39 0.40 -12.24
C SER A 277 -7.80 0.60 -13.64
N GLN A 278 -8.48 1.43 -14.42
CA GLN A 278 -7.85 2.16 -15.52
C GLN A 278 -6.68 3.05 -15.04
N GLN A 279 -5.83 3.47 -15.98
CA GLN A 279 -4.76 4.42 -15.70
C GLN A 279 -5.30 5.85 -15.56
N SER A 280 -4.69 6.64 -14.68
CA SER A 280 -4.89 8.09 -14.63
C SER A 280 -4.42 8.76 -15.92
N HIS A 281 -4.73 10.05 -16.06
CA HIS A 281 -4.06 10.89 -17.06
C HIS A 281 -2.54 10.90 -16.83
N GLU A 282 -1.76 10.85 -17.92
CA GLU A 282 -0.31 10.97 -17.87
C GLU A 282 0.08 12.43 -17.58
N SER A 283 0.99 12.64 -16.63
CA SER A 283 1.54 13.96 -16.35
C SER A 283 3.03 13.97 -16.63
N GLU A 284 3.53 15.09 -17.15
CA GLU A 284 4.95 15.30 -17.40
C GLU A 284 5.47 16.48 -16.60
N PHE A 285 6.69 16.36 -16.09
CA PHE A 285 7.40 17.45 -15.40
C PHE A 285 8.90 17.28 -15.58
N GLU A 286 9.65 18.35 -15.33
CA GLU A 286 11.10 18.34 -15.41
C GLU A 286 11.72 18.29 -14.01
N LEU A 287 12.77 17.48 -13.83
CA LEU A 287 13.63 17.53 -12.66
C LEU A 287 15.01 18.03 -13.06
N GLN A 288 15.48 19.07 -12.38
CA GLN A 288 16.76 19.70 -12.66
C GLN A 288 17.66 19.54 -11.43
N PRO A 289 18.77 18.78 -11.54
CA PRO A 289 19.73 18.66 -10.45
C PRO A 289 20.63 19.91 -10.39
N PRO A 290 21.35 20.11 -9.28
CA PRO A 290 22.45 21.07 -9.25
C PRO A 290 23.60 20.59 -10.14
N SER A 291 24.39 21.51 -10.69
CA SER A 291 25.59 21.16 -11.46
C SER A 291 26.81 21.13 -10.56
N ALA A 292 27.75 20.22 -10.83
CA ALA A 292 28.99 20.11 -10.09
C ALA A 292 30.14 19.82 -11.05
N GLN A 293 31.14 20.69 -11.02
CA GLN A 293 32.34 20.61 -11.84
C GLN A 293 33.55 20.37 -10.97
N VAL A 294 34.44 19.48 -11.40
CA VAL A 294 35.65 19.13 -10.65
C VAL A 294 36.88 19.59 -11.40
N SER A 295 37.81 20.25 -10.70
CA SER A 295 39.11 20.65 -11.24
C SER A 295 40.25 20.19 -10.33
N GLY A 296 41.45 20.06 -10.89
CA GLY A 296 42.66 19.65 -10.16
C GLY A 296 43.04 18.18 -10.37
N THR A 297 43.61 17.56 -9.34
CA THR A 297 44.22 16.22 -9.40
C THR A 297 43.64 15.29 -8.33
N ALA A 298 43.93 13.99 -8.42
CA ALA A 298 43.55 13.04 -7.38
C ALA A 298 44.12 13.38 -5.97
N ALA A 299 45.20 14.15 -5.89
CA ALA A 299 45.82 14.56 -4.62
C ALA A 299 45.11 15.76 -3.99
N ALA A 300 44.68 16.70 -4.82
CA ALA A 300 44.04 17.94 -4.43
C ALA A 300 43.13 18.41 -5.56
N PHE A 301 41.84 18.56 -5.26
CA PHE A 301 40.83 18.96 -6.23
C PHE A 301 39.81 19.91 -5.61
N GLN A 302 39.15 20.68 -6.46
CA GLN A 302 38.07 21.59 -6.10
C GLN A 302 36.79 21.14 -6.80
N VAL A 303 35.69 21.18 -6.07
CA VAL A 303 34.34 20.97 -6.61
C VAL A 303 33.61 22.30 -6.60
N SER A 304 33.30 22.83 -7.78
CA SER A 304 32.47 24.02 -7.94
C SER A 304 31.05 23.59 -8.24
N VAL A 305 30.10 24.02 -7.41
CA VAL A 305 28.68 23.64 -7.47
C VAL A 305 27.85 24.86 -7.84
N VAL A 306 26.96 24.72 -8.82
CA VAL A 306 25.95 25.74 -9.15
C VAL A 306 24.57 25.20 -8.81
N SER A 307 23.82 25.93 -8.00
CA SER A 307 22.53 25.51 -7.45
C SER A 307 21.60 26.68 -7.13
N GLU A 308 20.35 26.38 -6.77
CA GLU A 308 19.45 27.38 -6.22
C GLU A 308 19.94 27.86 -4.84
N VAL A 309 19.86 29.16 -4.59
CA VAL A 309 20.28 29.79 -3.33
C VAL A 309 19.41 29.26 -2.19
N GLY A 310 20.02 28.99 -1.04
CA GLY A 310 19.33 28.49 0.16
C GLY A 310 19.03 26.99 0.15
N SER A 311 19.32 26.28 -0.94
CA SER A 311 19.06 24.83 -1.04
C SER A 311 20.18 24.01 -0.39
N ALA A 312 19.84 22.83 0.14
CA ALA A 312 20.84 21.86 0.60
C ALA A 312 21.22 20.88 -0.52
N ILE A 313 22.53 20.60 -0.65
CA ILE A 313 23.12 19.80 -1.72
C ILE A 313 23.93 18.65 -1.13
N ASP A 314 23.61 17.43 -1.53
CA ASP A 314 24.49 16.27 -1.33
C ASP A 314 25.49 16.17 -2.48
N LEU A 315 26.76 16.06 -2.14
CA LEU A 315 27.86 15.73 -3.06
C LEU A 315 28.37 14.33 -2.76
N LYS A 316 28.64 13.55 -3.79
CA LYS A 316 29.25 12.23 -3.64
C LYS A 316 30.18 11.93 -4.80
N SER A 317 31.37 11.38 -4.52
CA SER A 317 32.23 10.84 -5.56
C SER A 317 31.71 9.50 -6.07
N LEU A 318 31.95 9.19 -7.35
CA LEU A 318 31.54 7.91 -7.92
C LEU A 318 32.26 6.71 -7.28
N ASP A 319 33.47 6.91 -6.78
CA ASP A 319 34.24 5.88 -6.06
C ASP A 319 33.82 5.73 -4.58
N GLY A 320 32.85 6.53 -4.12
CA GLY A 320 32.28 6.47 -2.77
C GLY A 320 33.19 6.95 -1.65
N LYS A 321 34.41 7.43 -1.95
CA LYS A 321 35.39 7.85 -0.94
C LYS A 321 35.16 9.25 -0.39
N PHE A 322 34.34 10.03 -1.08
CA PHE A 322 33.97 11.38 -0.68
C PHE A 322 32.45 11.53 -0.66
N SER A 323 31.96 12.07 0.45
CA SER A 323 30.61 12.60 0.56
C SER A 323 30.64 13.90 1.35
N HIS A 324 29.91 14.90 0.91
CA HIS A 324 29.79 16.17 1.58
C HIS A 324 28.37 16.71 1.44
N ARG A 325 27.95 17.55 2.38
CA ARG A 325 26.67 18.24 2.31
C ARG A 325 26.89 19.75 2.45
N ILE A 326 26.50 20.49 1.42
CA ILE A 326 26.30 21.93 1.50
C ILE A 326 24.91 22.12 2.12
N ARG A 327 24.84 22.74 3.30
CA ARG A 327 23.57 22.90 4.02
C ARG A 327 22.71 24.02 3.46
N GLU A 328 23.35 25.07 2.97
CA GLU A 328 22.71 26.26 2.45
C GLU A 328 23.59 26.81 1.33
N SER A 329 23.19 26.59 0.08
CA SER A 329 23.96 27.01 -1.10
C SER A 329 23.89 28.52 -1.27
N LEU A 330 25.02 29.15 -1.61
CA LEU A 330 25.08 30.57 -1.99
C LEU A 330 24.80 30.78 -3.49
N GLY A 331 24.42 29.73 -4.20
CA GLY A 331 24.22 29.71 -5.64
C GLY A 331 25.45 29.21 -6.38
N ASN A 332 26.64 29.67 -5.95
CA ASN A 332 27.94 29.17 -6.39
C ASN A 332 28.77 28.81 -5.14
N ASP A 333 29.05 27.52 -4.97
CA ASP A 333 29.76 27.00 -3.80
C ASP A 333 31.02 26.25 -4.23
N ASP A 334 32.13 26.49 -3.53
CA ASP A 334 33.42 25.86 -3.79
C ASP A 334 33.85 24.99 -2.61
N VAL A 335 34.04 23.70 -2.88
CA VAL A 335 34.53 22.72 -1.89
C VAL A 335 35.95 22.29 -2.27
N SER A 336 36.93 22.72 -1.47
CA SER A 336 38.34 22.35 -1.65
C SER A 336 38.69 21.10 -0.84
N LEU A 337 39.25 20.09 -1.51
CA LEU A 337 39.60 18.81 -0.89
C LEU A 337 41.07 18.48 -1.14
N ARG A 338 41.73 17.97 -0.11
CA ARG A 338 43.10 17.46 -0.17
C ARG A 338 43.15 16.08 0.46
N ARG A 339 43.78 15.13 -0.22
CA ARG A 339 43.95 13.76 0.30
C ARG A 339 45.16 13.73 1.24
N THR A 340 44.97 13.22 2.46
CA THR A 340 46.00 13.24 3.51
C THR A 340 46.73 11.90 3.73
N GLY A 341 46.67 10.97 2.77
CA GLY A 341 47.28 9.64 2.87
C GLY A 341 48.57 9.47 2.05
N SER A 342 49.45 8.55 2.47
CA SER A 342 50.76 8.26 1.86
C SER A 342 50.74 7.43 0.58
N GLY A 343 49.56 7.09 0.05
CA GLY A 343 49.43 6.40 -1.24
C GLY A 343 49.65 7.37 -2.40
N SER A 344 50.32 6.92 -3.46
CA SER A 344 50.47 7.69 -4.70
C SER A 344 49.10 8.02 -5.28
N SER A 345 48.64 9.26 -5.13
CA SER A 345 47.45 9.78 -5.80
C SER A 345 47.85 10.40 -7.14
N SER A 346 48.41 9.59 -8.04
CA SER A 346 48.63 9.97 -9.43
C SER A 346 47.36 9.70 -10.23
N GLY A 347 46.79 10.73 -10.84
CA GLY A 347 45.60 10.60 -11.69
C GLY A 347 44.71 11.84 -11.69
N PRO A 348 43.67 11.85 -12.54
CA PRO A 348 42.69 12.94 -12.57
C PRO A 348 41.89 13.00 -11.27
N ALA A 349 41.30 14.16 -11.00
CA ALA A 349 40.36 14.32 -9.90
C ALA A 349 39.17 13.35 -10.05
N PRO A 350 38.57 12.87 -8.95
CA PRO A 350 37.43 11.97 -9.01
C PRO A 350 36.21 12.66 -9.60
N SER A 351 35.40 11.93 -10.35
CA SER A 351 34.08 12.41 -10.77
C SER A 351 33.15 12.54 -9.57
N VAL A 352 32.47 13.67 -9.47
CA VAL A 352 31.52 14.00 -8.40
C VAL A 352 30.14 14.19 -9.02
N LYS A 353 29.12 13.71 -8.32
CA LYS A 353 27.70 13.97 -8.61
C LYS A 353 27.09 14.75 -7.46
N ALA A 354 26.06 15.52 -7.79
CA ALA A 354 25.34 16.38 -6.86
C ALA A 354 23.82 16.13 -6.95
N ARG A 355 23.09 16.36 -5.87
CA ARG A 355 21.62 16.37 -5.87
C ARG A 355 21.07 17.33 -4.83
N TYR A 356 19.87 17.85 -5.08
CA TYR A 356 19.10 18.56 -4.06
C TYR A 356 18.59 17.59 -2.99
N VAL A 357 18.56 18.07 -1.76
CA VAL A 357 17.94 17.39 -0.60
C VAL A 357 17.14 18.42 0.17
N SER A 358 15.92 18.09 0.59
CA SER A 358 15.12 18.99 1.43
C SER A 358 15.78 19.19 2.80
N ASN A 359 15.46 20.29 3.47
CA ASN A 359 16.08 20.64 4.76
C ASN A 359 15.85 19.59 5.85
N ASP A 360 14.71 18.91 5.83
CA ASP A 360 14.35 17.79 6.71
C ASP A 360 14.93 16.44 6.25
N GLY A 361 15.53 16.38 5.06
CA GLY A 361 16.08 15.18 4.45
C GLY A 361 15.04 14.20 3.89
N SER A 362 13.75 14.54 3.92
CA SER A 362 12.67 13.64 3.52
C SER A 362 12.51 13.52 2.00
N ARG A 363 12.96 14.52 1.24
CA ARG A 363 12.86 14.59 -0.22
C ARG A 363 14.22 14.74 -0.86
N THR A 364 14.41 14.07 -1.99
CA THR A 364 15.63 14.18 -2.78
C THR A 364 15.34 14.32 -4.26
N GLY A 365 16.17 15.11 -4.93
CA GLY A 365 16.25 15.15 -6.39
C GLY A 365 17.07 14.00 -6.98
N PRO A 366 17.05 13.84 -8.31
CA PRO A 366 17.92 12.92 -9.01
C PRO A 366 19.39 13.35 -8.84
N TRP A 367 20.31 12.39 -8.93
CA TRP A 367 21.73 12.70 -9.03
C TRP A 367 22.05 13.32 -10.39
N SER A 368 22.85 14.38 -10.40
CA SER A 368 23.42 14.95 -11.62
C SER A 368 24.30 13.94 -12.35
N VAL A 369 24.41 14.12 -13.67
CA VAL A 369 25.36 13.39 -14.50
C VAL A 369 26.76 13.95 -14.23
N PRO A 370 27.75 13.12 -13.85
CA PRO A 370 29.10 13.60 -13.58
C PRO A 370 29.77 14.15 -14.85
N GLY A 371 30.32 15.37 -14.80
CA GLY A 371 31.18 15.92 -15.85
C GLY A 371 30.47 16.59 -17.03
N LEU A 372 29.21 17.00 -16.86
CA LEU A 372 28.49 17.89 -17.79
C LEU A 372 28.21 19.25 -17.16
#